data_AF-A0A1X3P4C9-F1
#
_entry.id   AF-A0A1X3P4C9-F1
#
_cell.length_a   1.000
_cell.length_b   1.000
_cell.length_c   1.000
_cell.angle_alpha   90.00
_cell.angle_beta   90.00
_cell.angle_gamma   90.00
#
_symmetry.space_group_name_H-M   'P 1'
#
loop_
_entity.id
_entity.type
_entity.pdbx_description
1 polymer ?
#
loop_
_entity_poly.entity_id
_entity_poly.type
_entity_poly.pdbx_seq_one_letter_code
_entity_poly.pdbx_strand_id
1 'polypeptide(L)'
;ADALNEVGKPLNGSSVLLLGVTYKPDIADQRESPAVPVAKVLTEKKAEVRFHDPYVESWHVDGGVLQRVPDLEEALVGADVVVILQPHGVYDLEAIGQVVRRAGGLVFDTRGATISDDIERL
;
A
#
# COMPACT_ATOMS: atom_id res chain seq x y z
N ALA A 1 18.03 0.15 -5.66
CA ALA A 1 17.62 1.32 -6.47
C ALA A 1 16.12 1.47 -6.27
N ASP A 2 15.58 2.68 -6.13
CA ASP A 2 14.13 2.84 -5.92
C ASP A 2 13.40 2.37 -7.19
N ALA A 3 12.54 1.35 -7.10
CA ALA A 3 11.83 0.77 -8.25
C ALA A 3 10.98 1.79 -9.03
N LEU A 4 10.57 2.88 -8.37
CA LEU A 4 9.96 4.05 -9.01
C LEU A 4 10.88 4.78 -10.00
N ASN A 5 12.18 4.84 -9.72
CA ASN A 5 13.17 5.46 -10.62
C ASN A 5 13.35 4.63 -11.90
N GLU A 6 13.14 3.31 -11.85
CA GLU A 6 13.18 2.44 -13.04
C GLU A 6 12.00 2.72 -13.99
N VAL A 7 10.88 3.20 -13.44
CA VAL A 7 9.69 3.66 -14.19
C VAL A 7 9.73 5.18 -14.46
N GLY A 8 10.78 5.87 -14.03
CA GLY A 8 10.99 7.31 -14.26
C GLY A 8 10.02 8.22 -13.50
N LYS A 9 9.33 7.73 -12.46
CA LYS A 9 8.42 8.54 -11.63
C LYS A 9 9.12 8.96 -10.33
N PRO A 10 9.20 10.25 -10.00
CA PRO A 10 9.71 10.69 -8.70
C PRO A 10 8.71 10.30 -7.60
N LEU A 11 9.20 9.84 -6.47
CA LEU A 11 8.34 9.52 -5.31
C LEU A 11 7.64 10.76 -4.73
N ASN A 12 8.23 11.95 -4.89
CA ASN A 12 7.60 13.21 -4.51
C ASN A 12 6.37 13.48 -5.41
N GLY A 13 5.20 13.59 -4.80
CA GLY A 13 3.91 13.77 -5.47
C GLY A 13 3.32 12.49 -6.06
N SER A 14 3.99 11.34 -5.92
CA SER A 14 3.40 10.05 -6.32
C SER A 14 2.30 9.64 -5.34
N SER A 15 1.21 9.09 -5.86
CA SER A 15 0.14 8.54 -5.04
C SER A 15 0.49 7.12 -4.61
N VAL A 16 0.61 6.88 -3.30
CA VAL A 16 1.00 5.59 -2.72
C VAL A 16 -0.12 5.03 -1.87
N LEU A 17 -0.66 3.87 -2.24
CA LEU A 17 -1.66 3.16 -1.49
C LEU A 17 -1.02 2.03 -0.66
N LEU A 18 -1.21 2.08 0.65
CA LEU A 18 -0.79 1.03 1.57
C LEU A 18 -1.95 0.06 1.81
N LEU A 19 -1.73 -1.24 1.58
CA LEU A 19 -2.71 -2.29 1.83
C LEU A 19 -2.38 -3.04 3.12
N GLY A 20 -3.29 -2.93 4.09
CA GLY A 20 -3.19 -3.57 5.39
C GLY A 20 -2.20 -2.86 6.33
N VAL A 21 -2.71 -2.17 7.34
CA VAL A 21 -1.91 -1.33 8.26
C VAL A 21 -1.86 -1.88 9.67
N THR A 22 -2.41 -3.07 9.88
CA THR A 22 -2.44 -3.73 11.19
C THR A 22 -1.12 -4.42 11.52
N TYR A 23 -0.98 -4.84 12.78
CA TYR A 23 0.17 -5.60 13.27
C TYR A 23 0.28 -6.98 12.62
N LYS A 24 -0.87 -7.63 12.36
CA LYS A 24 -0.99 -8.94 11.73
C LYS A 24 -2.18 -8.99 10.78
N PRO A 25 -2.19 -9.91 9.81
CA PRO A 25 -3.36 -10.13 8.98
C PRO A 25 -4.60 -10.46 9.81
N ASP A 26 -5.74 -10.05 9.28
CA ASP A 26 -7.10 -10.38 9.73
C ASP A 26 -7.50 -9.96 11.15
N ILE A 27 -6.76 -9.00 11.75
CA ILE A 27 -7.09 -8.40 13.04
C ILE A 27 -7.01 -6.88 12.97
N ALA A 28 -7.78 -6.17 13.81
CA ALA A 28 -7.82 -4.70 13.84
C ALA A 28 -6.71 -4.03 14.68
N ASP A 29 -5.75 -4.80 15.22
CA ASP A 29 -4.72 -4.26 16.12
C ASP A 29 -3.69 -3.45 15.33
N GLN A 30 -3.58 -2.16 15.64
CA GLN A 30 -2.66 -1.21 15.00
C GLN A 30 -1.41 -0.95 15.84
N ARG A 31 -1.34 -1.48 17.07
CA ARG A 31 -0.22 -1.23 17.98
C ARG A 31 1.04 -1.86 17.43
N GLU A 32 2.13 -1.10 17.46
CA GLU A 32 3.43 -1.55 16.95
C GLU A 32 3.37 -2.03 15.49
N SER A 33 2.43 -1.48 14.71
CA SER A 33 2.26 -1.87 13.31
C SER A 33 3.56 -1.64 12.52
N PRO A 34 4.05 -2.65 11.77
CA PRO A 34 5.22 -2.50 10.91
C PRO A 34 4.95 -1.55 9.73
N ALA A 35 3.70 -1.13 9.51
CA ALA A 35 3.33 -0.16 8.49
C ALA A 35 3.74 1.28 8.84
N VAL A 36 3.89 1.61 10.13
CA VAL A 36 4.16 2.99 10.59
C VAL A 36 5.49 3.53 10.03
N PRO A 37 6.63 2.81 10.12
CA PRO A 37 7.89 3.29 9.55
C PRO A 37 7.82 3.48 8.02
N VAL A 38 7.07 2.63 7.32
CA VAL A 38 6.90 2.71 5.86
C VAL A 38 6.17 3.99 5.47
N ALA A 39 5.00 4.24 6.07
CA ALA A 39 4.25 5.47 5.83
C ALA A 39 5.08 6.71 6.16
N LYS A 40 5.83 6.69 7.27
CA LYS A 40 6.69 7.82 7.65
C LYS A 40 7.74 8.15 6.58
N VAL A 41 8.47 7.14 6.10
CA VAL A 41 9.49 7.32 5.05
C VAL A 41 8.87 7.85 3.75
N LEU A 42 7.69 7.35 3.37
CA LEU A 42 6.98 7.80 2.17
C LEU A 42 6.52 9.26 2.31
N THR A 43 5.94 9.63 3.46
CA THR A 43 5.54 11.00 3.77
C THR A 43 6.73 11.96 3.79
N GLU A 44 7.85 11.57 4.41
CA GLU A 44 9.10 12.35 4.42
C GLU A 44 9.63 12.59 2.99
N LYS A 45 9.41 11.63 2.09
CA LYS A 45 9.73 11.74 0.66
C LYS A 45 8.66 12.46 -0.16
N LYS A 46 7.66 13.05 0.50
CA LYS A 46 6.55 13.84 -0.07
C LYS A 46 5.63 13.03 -0.99
N ALA A 47 5.50 11.73 -0.74
CA ALA A 47 4.47 10.92 -1.40
C ALA A 47 3.10 11.24 -0.81
N GLU A 48 2.05 11.11 -1.63
CA GLU A 48 0.67 11.20 -1.18
C GLU A 48 0.23 9.83 -0.66
N VAL A 49 0.42 9.61 0.64
CA VAL A 49 0.12 8.33 1.30
C VAL A 49 -1.38 8.20 1.57
N ARG A 50 -1.97 7.14 1.03
CA ARG A 50 -3.33 6.67 1.32
C ARG A 50 -3.26 5.24 1.86
N PHE A 51 -4.29 4.78 2.55
CA PHE A 51 -4.35 3.39 3.00
C PHE A 51 -5.73 2.78 2.82
N HIS A 52 -5.73 1.46 2.65
CA HIS A 52 -6.91 0.62 2.78
C HIS A 52 -6.61 -0.53 3.75
N ASP A 53 -7.53 -0.79 4.66
CA ASP A 53 -7.49 -1.93 5.57
C ASP A 53 -8.93 -2.36 5.91
N PRO A 54 -9.30 -3.64 5.80
CA PRO A 54 -10.69 -4.05 6.00
C PRO A 54 -11.17 -3.87 7.45
N TYR A 55 -10.23 -3.88 8.39
CA TYR A 55 -10.48 -3.95 9.84
C TYR A 55 -10.24 -2.60 10.54
N VAL A 56 -9.75 -1.59 9.82
CA VAL A 56 -9.37 -0.29 10.38
C VAL A 56 -10.00 0.84 9.57
N GLU A 57 -10.86 1.64 10.19
CA GLU A 57 -11.48 2.82 9.54
C GLU A 57 -10.60 4.07 9.58
N SER A 58 -9.80 4.22 10.64
CA SER A 58 -8.86 5.33 10.80
C SER A 58 -7.56 4.84 11.38
N TRP A 59 -6.46 5.37 10.85
CA TRP A 59 -5.11 4.96 11.21
C TRP A 59 -4.32 6.14 11.76
N HIS A 60 -3.82 6.00 12.98
CA HIS A 60 -3.00 7.01 13.65
C HIS A 60 -1.54 6.79 13.27
N VAL A 61 -0.97 7.71 12.49
CA VAL A 61 0.39 7.59 11.95
C VAL A 61 1.04 8.96 11.86
N ASP A 62 2.32 9.04 12.23
CA ASP A 62 3.15 10.25 12.17
C ASP A 62 2.52 11.50 12.85
N GLY A 63 1.82 11.29 13.98
CA GLY A 63 1.14 12.37 14.70
C GLY A 63 -0.15 12.88 14.04
N GLY A 64 -0.55 12.30 12.91
CA GLY A 64 -1.81 12.56 12.22
C GLY A 64 -2.75 11.36 12.22
N VAL A 65 -3.91 11.55 11.61
CA VAL A 65 -4.91 10.51 11.39
C VAL A 65 -5.24 10.44 9.91
N LEU A 66 -4.98 9.30 9.29
CA LEU A 66 -5.47 9.00 7.95
C LEU A 66 -6.83 8.31 8.06
N GLN A 67 -7.73 8.61 7.12
CA GLN A 67 -8.98 7.88 6.95
C GLN A 67 -8.82 6.79 5.90
N ARG A 68 -9.44 5.64 6.13
CA ARG A 68 -9.44 4.54 5.17
C ARG A 68 -10.08 5.01 3.87
N VAL A 69 -9.48 4.69 2.73
CA VAL A 69 -10.15 4.88 1.44
C VAL A 69 -11.40 3.97 1.38
N PRO A 70 -12.59 4.47 1.07
CA PRO A 70 -13.80 3.65 1.11
C PRO A 70 -13.94 2.75 -0.13
N ASP A 71 -13.50 3.24 -1.28
CA ASP A 71 -13.51 2.51 -2.55
C ASP A 71 -12.10 2.01 -2.85
N LEU A 72 -11.88 0.72 -2.65
CA LEU A 72 -10.60 0.08 -2.92
C LEU A 72 -10.27 0.08 -4.42
N GLU A 73 -11.25 -0.16 -5.29
CA GLU A 73 -11.01 -0.27 -6.73
C GLU A 73 -10.58 1.08 -7.31
N GLU A 74 -11.29 2.15 -6.96
CA GLU A 74 -10.91 3.51 -7.33
C GLU A 74 -9.51 3.86 -6.80
N ALA A 75 -9.22 3.50 -5.54
CA ALA A 75 -7.92 3.76 -4.94
C ALA A 75 -6.78 3.01 -5.66
N LEU A 76 -7.01 1.77 -6.10
CA LEU A 76 -6.03 0.96 -6.84
C LEU A 76 -5.75 1.56 -8.23
N VAL A 77 -6.78 1.97 -8.96
CA VAL A 77 -6.64 2.58 -10.29
C VAL A 77 -5.92 3.93 -10.23
N GLY A 78 -6.19 4.71 -9.17
CA GLY A 78 -5.55 6.01 -8.97
C GLY A 78 -4.17 5.96 -8.30
N ALA A 79 -3.62 4.79 -8.00
CA ALA A 79 -2.33 4.66 -7.32
C ALA A 79 -1.18 4.53 -8.32
N ASP A 80 -0.12 5.31 -8.13
CA ASP A 80 1.14 5.09 -8.85
C ASP A 80 1.86 3.86 -8.29
N VAL A 81 1.76 3.67 -6.97
CA VAL A 81 2.34 2.54 -6.24
C VAL A 81 1.36 2.00 -5.23
N VAL A 82 1.23 0.69 -5.20
CA VAL A 82 0.55 -0.06 -4.14
C VAL A 82 1.59 -0.88 -3.38
N VAL A 83 1.55 -0.82 -2.04
CA VAL A 83 2.43 -1.61 -1.18
C VAL A 83 1.58 -2.53 -0.31
N ILE A 84 1.78 -3.83 -0.47
CA ILE A 84 1.15 -4.87 0.36
C ILE A 84 1.99 -5.00 1.64
N LEU A 85 1.43 -4.53 2.76
CA LEU A 85 2.05 -4.56 4.07
C LEU A 85 1.47 -5.67 4.94
N GLN A 86 0.14 -5.87 4.88
CA GLN A 86 -0.53 -7.03 5.44
C GLN A 86 -1.44 -7.70 4.40
N PRO A 87 -1.17 -8.96 4.02
CA PRO A 87 -2.01 -9.71 3.10
C PRO A 87 -3.24 -10.25 3.86
N HIS A 88 -4.23 -9.38 4.11
CA HIS A 88 -5.50 -9.82 4.68
C HIS A 88 -6.16 -10.86 3.76
N GLY A 89 -6.78 -11.89 4.34
CA GLY A 89 -7.39 -12.97 3.58
C GLY A 89 -8.54 -12.53 2.68
N VAL A 90 -9.11 -11.34 2.91
CA VAL A 90 -10.15 -10.74 2.06
C VAL A 90 -9.60 -10.14 0.76
N TYR A 91 -8.28 -9.92 0.67
CA TYR A 91 -7.67 -9.38 -0.53
C TYR A 91 -7.37 -10.50 -1.53
N ASP A 92 -7.94 -10.38 -2.72
CA ASP A 92 -7.46 -11.10 -3.90
C ASP A 92 -6.23 -10.36 -4.45
N LEU A 93 -5.05 -10.75 -3.97
CA LEU A 93 -3.79 -10.09 -4.32
C LEU A 93 -3.46 -10.19 -5.81
N GLU A 94 -3.83 -11.29 -6.47
CA GLU A 94 -3.60 -11.44 -7.92
C GLU A 94 -4.49 -10.48 -8.72
N ALA A 95 -5.78 -10.41 -8.39
CA ALA A 95 -6.68 -9.45 -9.01
C ALA A 95 -6.23 -8.00 -8.77
N ILE A 96 -5.78 -7.68 -7.55
CA ILE A 96 -5.21 -6.39 -7.21
C ILE A 96 -3.99 -6.07 -8.09
N GLY A 97 -3.06 -7.01 -8.21
CA GLY A 97 -1.88 -6.89 -9.08
C GLY A 97 -2.27 -6.53 -10.52
N GLN A 98 -3.23 -7.26 -11.08
CA GLN A 98 -3.70 -7.03 -12.44
C GLN A 98 -4.37 -5.66 -12.61
N VAL A 99 -5.21 -5.23 -11.67
CA VAL A 99 -5.89 -3.92 -11.72
C VAL A 99 -4.86 -2.80 -11.75
N VAL A 100 -3.90 -2.83 -10.82
CA VAL A 100 -2.88 -1.79 -10.71
C VAL A 100 -1.98 -1.75 -11.96
N ARG A 101 -1.55 -2.92 -12.45
CA ARG A 101 -0.73 -2.99 -13.67
C ARG A 101 -1.46 -2.48 -14.90
N ARG A 102 -2.76 -2.81 -15.06
CA ARG A 102 -3.59 -2.28 -16.16
C ARG A 102 -3.75 -0.77 -16.10
N ALA A 103 -3.77 -0.19 -14.89
CA ALA A 103 -3.78 1.25 -14.68
C ALA A 103 -2.39 1.92 -14.86
N GLY A 104 -1.33 1.13 -15.07
CA GLY A 104 0.04 1.63 -15.23
C GLY A 104 0.77 1.93 -13.92
N GLY A 105 0.26 1.44 -12.79
CA GLY A 105 0.90 1.50 -11.49
C GLY A 105 1.82 0.30 -11.21
N LEU A 106 2.51 0.35 -10.07
CA LEU A 106 3.36 -0.73 -9.56
C LEU A 106 2.77 -1.32 -8.28
N VAL A 107 2.98 -2.61 -8.05
CA VAL A 107 2.61 -3.29 -6.80
C VAL A 107 3.84 -3.95 -6.19
N PHE A 108 4.07 -3.69 -4.90
CA PHE A 108 5.14 -4.30 -4.12
C PHE A 108 4.59 -5.18 -3.00
N ASP A 109 5.13 -6.38 -2.87
CA ASP A 109 4.82 -7.33 -1.82
C ASP A 109 5.98 -7.43 -0.83
N THR A 110 5.77 -6.90 0.38
CA THR A 110 6.77 -6.89 1.46
C THR A 110 6.74 -8.15 2.33
N ARG A 111 5.78 -9.04 2.08
CA ARG A 111 5.54 -10.25 2.90
C ARG A 111 5.80 -11.54 2.12
N GLY A 112 6.02 -11.43 0.81
CA GLY A 112 6.24 -12.58 -0.07
C GLY A 112 5.01 -13.48 -0.18
N ALA A 113 3.81 -12.90 -0.04
CA ALA A 113 2.53 -13.57 -0.12
C ALA A 113 2.11 -13.94 -1.56
N THR A 114 2.80 -13.39 -2.57
CA THR A 114 2.44 -13.52 -3.98
C THR A 114 3.53 -14.25 -4.78
N ILE A 115 3.15 -14.79 -5.96
CA ILE A 115 4.06 -15.41 -6.93
C ILE A 115 3.87 -14.87 -8.36
N SER A 116 3.08 -13.80 -8.50
CA SER A 116 2.70 -13.23 -9.80
C SER A 116 3.78 -12.33 -10.37
N ASP A 117 3.98 -12.37 -11.69
CA ASP A 117 4.86 -11.44 -12.41
C ASP A 117 4.34 -9.98 -12.38
N ASP A 118 3.04 -9.79 -12.09
CA ASP A 118 2.44 -8.47 -11.93
C ASP A 118 2.83 -7.79 -10.61
N ILE A 119 3.44 -8.51 -9.67
CA ILE A 119 3.73 -8.02 -8.32
C ILE A 119 5.21 -8.21 -8.02
N GLU A 120 5.89 -7.11 -7.70
CA GLU A 120 7.29 -7.14 -7.35
C GLU A 120 7.45 -7.53 -5.88
N ARG A 121 8.22 -8.58 -5.60
CA ARG A 121 8.51 -9.03 -4.23
C ARG A 121 9.78 -8.37 -3.71
N LEU A 122 9.73 -7.82 -2.50
CA LEU A 122 10.86 -7.18 -1.82
C LEU A 122 11.55 -8.08 -0.79
#